data_AF-A0A662LAV2-F1
#
_entry.id   AF-A0A662LAV2-F1
#
_cell.length_a   1.000
_cell.length_b   1.000
_cell.length_c   1.000
_cell.angle_alpha   90.00
_cell.angle_beta   90.00
_cell.angle_gamma   90.00
#
_symmetry.space_group_name_H-M   'P 1'
#
loop_
_entity.id
_entity.type
_entity.pdbx_description
1 polymer ?
#
loop_
_entity_poly.entity_id
_entity_poly.type
_entity_poly.pdbx_seq_one_letter_code
_entity_poly.pdbx_strand_id
1 'polypeptide(L)'
;MKKLALAATLSFLFLFSAFLNAFQFEKSSLNYSFGIEKIKTRLYDFGINASLDKWAYRYDAANMPPSPGVPSIEFNALEYWNISRYDNVYQIDVGGNIRHAAHRFVFTIYENKSNITNLNIFWRGLGVYLLWWNGQYYVIPSGSGIVIYAWNYTSSIYDEILNTTSYNTVNLSTNISLDYISSSGELTLLAEQRSATFLFGWLRFYSVIATDYVSVEVEYV
;
A
#
# COMPACT_ATOMS: atom_id res chain seq x y z
N MET A 1 -78.18 36.56 -33.85
CA MET A 1 -77.02 37.23 -33.22
C MET A 1 -76.76 36.77 -31.76
N LYS A 2 -77.76 36.64 -30.87
CA LYS A 2 -77.53 36.25 -29.45
C LYS A 2 -76.92 34.86 -29.20
N LYS A 3 -77.21 33.85 -30.03
CA LYS A 3 -76.68 32.47 -29.87
C LYS A 3 -75.19 32.33 -30.25
N LEU A 4 -74.70 33.17 -31.17
CA LEU A 4 -73.31 33.13 -31.63
C LEU A 4 -72.34 33.73 -30.60
N ALA A 5 -72.77 34.81 -29.93
CA ALA A 5 -72.01 35.45 -28.87
C ALA A 5 -71.85 34.55 -27.64
N LEU A 6 -72.91 33.82 -27.26
CA LEU A 6 -72.89 32.90 -26.12
C LEU A 6 -71.92 31.72 -26.34
N ALA A 7 -71.90 31.16 -27.56
CA ALA A 7 -70.98 30.09 -27.93
C ALA A 7 -69.51 30.55 -27.91
N ALA A 8 -69.23 31.76 -28.41
CA ALA A 8 -67.89 32.33 -28.37
C ALA A 8 -67.40 32.58 -26.93
N THR A 9 -68.27 33.06 -26.04
CA THR A 9 -67.93 33.26 -24.63
C THR A 9 -67.68 31.95 -23.89
N LEU A 10 -68.45 30.89 -24.15
CA LEU A 10 -68.21 29.58 -23.53
C LEU A 10 -66.89 28.96 -24.01
N SER A 11 -66.60 29.04 -25.32
CA SER A 11 -65.34 28.53 -25.87
C SER A 11 -64.13 29.28 -25.31
N PHE A 12 -64.24 30.60 -25.10
CA PHE A 12 -63.17 31.38 -24.47
C PHE A 12 -62.96 30.99 -23.00
N LEU A 13 -64.04 30.76 -22.24
CA LEU A 13 -63.93 30.30 -20.85
C LEU A 13 -63.27 28.92 -20.73
N PHE A 14 -63.59 27.99 -21.64
CA PHE A 14 -62.98 26.67 -21.69
C PHE A 14 -61.49 26.72 -22.08
N LEU A 15 -61.12 27.58 -23.03
CA LEU A 15 -59.72 27.79 -23.39
C LEU A 15 -58.94 28.44 -22.25
N PHE A 16 -59.55 29.40 -21.54
CA PHE A 16 -58.92 30.08 -20.41
C PHE A 16 -58.74 29.17 -19.20
N SER A 17 -59.71 28.29 -18.90
CA SER A 17 -59.58 27.30 -17.82
C SER A 17 -58.53 26.22 -18.16
N ALA A 18 -58.44 25.79 -19.42
CA ALA A 18 -57.37 24.90 -19.87
C ALA A 18 -55.98 25.56 -19.76
N PHE A 19 -55.88 26.85 -20.07
CA PHE A 19 -54.64 27.62 -19.92
C PHE A 19 -54.21 27.80 -18.46
N LEU A 20 -55.17 28.06 -17.55
CA LEU A 20 -54.92 28.15 -16.11
C LEU A 20 -54.51 26.80 -15.50
N ASN A 21 -55.12 25.70 -15.94
CA ASN A 21 -54.75 24.36 -15.48
C ASN A 21 -53.37 23.94 -16.02
N ALA A 22 -52.99 24.33 -17.24
CA ALA A 22 -51.68 24.06 -17.81
C ALA A 22 -50.54 24.81 -17.08
N PHE A 23 -50.85 25.89 -16.36
CA PHE A 23 -49.89 26.66 -15.57
C PHE A 23 -49.66 26.11 -14.15
N GLN A 24 -50.33 25.03 -13.73
CA GLN A 24 -50.14 24.41 -12.41
C GLN A 24 -49.04 23.34 -12.34
N PHE A 25 -48.12 23.30 -13.30
CA PHE A 25 -46.89 22.52 -13.11
C PHE A 25 -45.98 23.23 -12.11
N GLU A 26 -46.22 22.96 -10.82
CA GLU A 26 -45.20 23.17 -9.79
C GLU A 26 -43.96 22.36 -10.20
N LYS A 27 -42.89 23.08 -10.51
CA LYS A 27 -41.55 22.52 -10.65
C LYS A 27 -41.15 21.98 -9.27
N SER A 28 -41.42 20.69 -9.02
CA SER A 28 -40.84 20.03 -7.86
C SER A 28 -39.32 20.04 -8.01
N SER A 29 -38.66 20.96 -7.31
CA SER A 29 -37.21 20.95 -7.15
C SER A 29 -36.87 19.90 -6.11
N LEU A 30 -36.89 18.63 -6.51
CA LEU A 30 -36.16 17.61 -5.75
C LEU A 30 -34.68 17.96 -5.86
N ASN A 31 -34.17 18.64 -4.84
CA ASN A 31 -32.75 18.90 -4.68
C ASN A 31 -32.07 17.56 -4.36
N TYR A 32 -31.68 16.82 -5.39
CA TYR A 32 -30.73 15.73 -5.24
C TYR A 32 -29.35 16.35 -4.99
N SER A 33 -29.00 16.45 -3.71
CA SER A 33 -27.61 16.69 -3.29
C SER A 33 -26.84 15.39 -3.48
N PHE A 34 -26.20 15.22 -4.64
CA PHE A 34 -25.10 14.26 -4.74
C PHE A 34 -23.91 14.87 -4.01
N GLY A 35 -23.68 14.44 -2.77
CA GLY A 35 -22.38 14.63 -2.14
C GLY A 35 -21.39 13.79 -2.92
N ILE A 36 -20.59 14.41 -3.79
CA ILE A 36 -19.39 13.75 -4.30
C ILE A 36 -18.42 13.75 -3.13
N GLU A 37 -18.37 12.66 -2.37
CA GLU A 37 -17.29 12.46 -1.42
C GLU A 37 -15.98 12.43 -2.20
N LYS A 38 -15.18 13.48 -2.02
CA LYS A 38 -13.90 13.61 -2.68
C LYS A 38 -12.95 12.59 -2.07
N ILE A 39 -12.56 11.58 -2.85
CA ILE A 39 -11.48 10.66 -2.50
C ILE A 39 -10.21 11.49 -2.26
N LYS A 40 -9.60 11.27 -1.10
CA LYS A 40 -8.32 11.83 -0.68
C LYS A 40 -7.29 10.72 -0.71
N THR A 41 -6.04 11.12 -0.91
CA THR A 41 -4.90 10.20 -0.89
C THR A 41 -3.89 10.67 0.15
N ARG A 42 -3.31 9.73 0.90
CA ARG A 42 -2.20 9.99 1.82
C ARG A 42 -1.09 8.99 1.58
N LEU A 43 0.13 9.50 1.48
CA LEU A 43 1.35 8.70 1.35
C LEU A 43 2.01 8.55 2.72
N TYR A 44 2.29 7.32 3.11
CA TYR A 44 3.10 6.95 4.26
C TYR A 44 4.42 6.38 3.76
N ASP A 45 5.52 7.08 4.00
CA ASP A 45 6.89 6.68 3.63
C ASP A 45 7.86 7.01 4.76
N PHE A 46 9.15 6.71 4.62
CA PHE A 46 10.18 7.11 5.59
C PHE A 46 10.82 8.47 5.26
N GLY A 47 10.08 9.36 4.58
CA GLY A 47 10.50 10.73 4.31
C GLY A 47 10.56 11.60 5.57
N ILE A 48 10.22 12.88 5.45
CA ILE A 48 10.21 13.82 6.59
C ILE A 48 9.40 13.20 7.76
N ASN A 49 9.92 13.33 8.99
CA ASN A 49 9.35 12.75 10.22
C ASN A 49 9.36 11.19 10.28
N ALA A 50 10.38 10.52 9.72
CA ALA A 50 10.68 9.11 10.00
C ALA A 50 10.80 8.83 11.51
N SER A 51 10.34 7.65 11.97
CA SER A 51 10.43 7.18 13.37
C SER A 51 9.40 7.75 14.39
N LEU A 52 8.50 8.65 14.00
CA LEU A 52 7.48 9.17 14.92
C LEU A 52 6.24 8.28 15.01
N ASP A 53 5.81 7.71 13.88
CA ASP A 53 4.61 6.86 13.78
C ASP A 53 4.81 5.70 12.80
N LYS A 54 6.08 5.41 12.52
CA LYS A 54 6.53 4.42 11.55
C LYS A 54 7.92 3.96 11.92
N TRP A 55 8.16 2.65 11.89
CA TRP A 55 9.43 2.06 12.33
C TRP A 55 9.96 1.08 11.31
N ALA A 56 11.28 1.04 11.15
CA ALA A 56 11.97 0.05 10.33
C ALA A 56 12.94 -0.76 11.19
N TYR A 57 13.05 -2.06 10.91
CA TYR A 57 13.86 -3.00 11.71
C TYR A 57 14.71 -3.93 10.84
N ARG A 58 15.89 -4.29 11.35
CA ARG A 58 16.94 -5.11 10.74
C ARG A 58 17.41 -6.23 11.70
N TYR A 59 18.18 -7.23 11.29
CA TYR A 59 18.85 -7.39 9.99
C TYR A 59 18.59 -8.75 9.33
N ASP A 60 18.07 -9.72 10.10
CA ASP A 60 17.86 -11.07 9.61
C ASP A 60 16.69 -11.81 10.28
N ALA A 61 16.33 -12.93 9.67
CA ALA A 61 15.29 -13.85 10.09
C ALA A 61 15.80 -15.30 9.96
N ALA A 62 15.44 -16.15 10.93
CA ALA A 62 15.83 -17.57 10.91
C ALA A 62 14.89 -18.45 10.08
N ASN A 63 13.63 -18.03 9.94
CA ASN A 63 12.60 -18.72 9.16
C ASN A 63 11.96 -17.70 8.22
N MET A 64 11.42 -18.19 7.11
CA MET A 64 10.78 -17.38 6.07
C MET A 64 9.33 -17.86 5.85
N PRO A 65 8.30 -17.09 6.24
CA PRO A 65 8.37 -15.88 7.06
C PRO A 65 8.71 -16.20 8.54
N PRO A 66 9.26 -15.23 9.29
CA PRO A 66 9.58 -15.38 10.70
C PRO A 66 8.35 -15.17 11.59
N SER A 67 8.55 -15.36 12.90
CA SER A 67 7.61 -14.93 13.92
C SER A 67 7.35 -13.41 13.87
N PRO A 68 6.17 -12.94 14.33
CA PRO A 68 5.90 -11.51 14.40
C PRO A 68 6.97 -10.78 15.22
N GLY A 69 7.29 -9.56 14.82
CA GLY A 69 8.30 -8.75 15.51
C GLY A 69 9.74 -9.01 15.09
N VAL A 70 10.01 -9.98 14.21
CA VAL A 70 11.35 -10.27 13.67
C VAL A 70 11.47 -9.76 12.23
N PRO A 71 12.56 -9.06 11.87
CA PRO A 71 13.61 -8.51 12.75
C PRO A 71 13.14 -7.43 13.74
N SER A 72 13.91 -7.24 14.82
CA SER A 72 13.57 -6.35 15.94
C SER A 72 14.60 -5.25 16.25
N ILE A 73 15.76 -5.22 15.59
CA ILE A 73 16.74 -4.14 15.81
C ILE A 73 16.28 -2.94 14.99
N GLU A 74 15.91 -1.84 15.63
CA GLU A 74 15.46 -0.66 14.91
C GLU A 74 16.57 -0.06 14.05
N PHE A 75 16.18 0.50 12.90
CA PHE A 75 17.05 1.32 12.08
C PHE A 75 17.55 2.53 12.86
N ASN A 76 18.81 2.91 12.67
CA ASN A 76 19.34 4.17 13.16
C ASN A 76 19.06 5.33 12.17
N ALA A 77 19.45 6.56 12.53
CA ALA A 77 19.18 7.74 11.73
C ALA A 77 19.72 7.69 10.28
N LEU A 78 20.91 7.10 10.07
CA LEU A 78 21.47 6.95 8.72
C LEU A 78 20.69 5.91 7.92
N GLU A 79 20.26 4.83 8.57
CA GLU A 79 19.54 3.73 7.94
C GLU A 79 18.13 4.18 7.53
N TYR A 80 17.47 4.99 8.34
CA TYR A 80 16.24 5.69 7.93
C TYR A 80 16.49 6.67 6.78
N TRP A 81 17.60 7.44 6.82
CA TRP A 81 17.93 8.37 5.74
C TRP A 81 18.11 7.63 4.39
N ASN A 82 18.77 6.47 4.41
CA ASN A 82 18.97 5.62 3.23
C ASN A 82 17.67 5.13 2.59
N ILE A 83 16.56 5.05 3.34
CA ILE A 83 15.25 4.60 2.82
C ILE A 83 14.22 5.74 2.68
N SER A 84 14.65 6.98 2.91
CA SER A 84 13.76 8.14 3.01
C SER A 84 13.31 8.69 1.66
N ARG A 85 13.96 8.26 0.57
CA ARG A 85 13.79 8.79 -0.78
C ARG A 85 13.99 7.69 -1.80
N TYR A 86 13.31 7.84 -2.92
CA TYR A 86 13.59 7.07 -4.13
C TYR A 86 14.80 7.70 -4.83
N ASP A 87 16.04 7.30 -4.50
CA ASP A 87 17.24 7.99 -5.00
C ASP A 87 18.46 7.09 -5.31
N ASN A 88 18.31 5.77 -5.23
CA ASN A 88 19.36 4.76 -5.39
C ASN A 88 20.37 4.73 -4.23
N VAL A 89 20.03 5.29 -3.08
CA VAL A 89 20.71 5.00 -1.82
C VAL A 89 19.98 3.82 -1.18
N TYR A 90 20.74 2.86 -0.64
CA TYR A 90 20.15 1.65 -0.08
C TYR A 90 20.58 1.46 1.36
N GLN A 91 19.63 1.09 2.21
CA GLN A 91 19.96 0.36 3.43
C GLN A 91 20.24 -1.09 3.07
N ILE A 92 21.41 -1.59 3.48
CA ILE A 92 21.90 -2.93 3.12
C ILE A 92 22.17 -3.73 4.38
N ASP A 93 21.65 -4.96 4.40
CA ASP A 93 21.85 -5.91 5.47
C ASP A 93 22.20 -7.30 4.93
N VAL A 94 23.01 -8.03 5.70
CA VAL A 94 23.50 -9.37 5.36
C VAL A 94 23.04 -10.35 6.43
N GLY A 95 22.41 -11.44 6.00
CA GLY A 95 21.91 -12.48 6.89
C GLY A 95 23.04 -13.18 7.65
N GLY A 96 22.84 -13.42 8.94
CA GLY A 96 23.71 -14.28 9.74
C GLY A 96 23.76 -15.73 9.25
N ASN A 97 24.58 -16.58 9.86
CA ASN A 97 24.69 -17.97 9.44
C ASN A 97 23.34 -18.72 9.49
N ILE A 98 22.92 -19.33 8.38
CA ILE A 98 21.62 -20.03 8.23
C ILE A 98 20.45 -19.06 8.46
N ARG A 99 20.57 -17.81 8.01
CA ARG A 99 19.53 -16.79 8.13
C ARG A 99 19.32 -16.01 6.85
N HIS A 100 18.09 -15.55 6.66
CA HIS A 100 17.67 -14.70 5.56
C HIS A 100 17.87 -13.24 5.96
N ALA A 101 18.49 -12.44 5.10
CA ALA A 101 18.54 -11.00 5.31
C ALA A 101 17.13 -10.43 5.18
N ALA A 102 16.73 -9.57 6.11
CA ALA A 102 15.35 -9.08 6.18
C ALA A 102 15.27 -7.65 6.71
N HIS A 103 14.28 -6.92 6.21
CA HIS A 103 13.83 -5.64 6.74
C HIS A 103 12.34 -5.70 7.06
N ARG A 104 11.95 -5.24 8.25
CA ARG A 104 10.54 -5.13 8.67
C ARG A 104 10.15 -3.67 8.76
N PHE A 105 8.99 -3.31 8.25
CA PHE A 105 8.46 -1.95 8.24
C PHE A 105 7.11 -1.93 8.93
N VAL A 106 6.91 -0.98 9.82
CA VAL A 106 5.66 -0.81 10.57
C VAL A 106 5.17 0.60 10.30
N PHE A 107 3.92 0.74 9.86
CA PHE A 107 3.26 2.02 9.60
C PHE A 107 2.02 2.15 10.47
N THR A 108 1.79 3.35 11.02
CA THR A 108 0.52 3.70 11.67
C THR A 108 -0.37 4.43 10.67
N ILE A 109 -1.42 3.76 10.20
CA ILE A 109 -2.43 4.33 9.31
C ILE A 109 -3.47 5.07 10.15
N TYR A 110 -3.58 6.38 9.96
CA TYR A 110 -4.46 7.24 10.75
C TYR A 110 -5.90 7.26 10.28
N GLU A 111 -6.14 6.93 9.02
CA GLU A 111 -7.50 6.85 8.48
C GLU A 111 -8.29 5.75 9.17
N ASN A 112 -9.56 6.02 9.48
CA ASN A 112 -10.44 4.97 9.99
C ASN A 112 -10.58 3.89 8.91
N LYS A 113 -10.40 2.62 9.29
CA LYS A 113 -10.55 1.46 8.40
C LYS A 113 -11.86 1.46 7.61
N SER A 114 -12.96 2.01 8.15
CA SER A 114 -14.24 2.13 7.43
C SER A 114 -14.24 3.14 6.28
N ASN A 115 -13.31 4.09 6.29
CA ASN A 115 -13.21 5.16 5.30
C ASN A 115 -12.16 4.87 4.24
N ILE A 116 -11.30 3.87 4.45
CA ILE A 116 -10.26 3.49 3.49
C ILE A 116 -10.93 2.75 2.33
N THR A 117 -10.74 3.28 1.12
CA THR A 117 -11.24 2.69 -0.12
C THR A 117 -10.17 1.87 -0.83
N ASN A 118 -8.89 2.20 -0.64
CA ASN A 118 -7.78 1.47 -1.22
C ASN A 118 -6.49 1.59 -0.38
N LEU A 119 -5.67 0.55 -0.43
CA LEU A 119 -4.38 0.47 0.25
C LEU A 119 -3.35 -0.13 -0.70
N ASN A 120 -2.48 0.71 -1.27
CA ASN A 120 -1.42 0.27 -2.18
C ASN A 120 -0.07 0.26 -1.47
N ILE A 121 0.62 -0.87 -1.52
CA ILE A 121 1.99 -1.02 -1.03
C ILE A 121 2.95 -0.84 -2.19
N PHE A 122 4.04 -0.12 -1.95
CA PHE A 122 5.16 0.01 -2.87
C PHE A 122 6.46 -0.31 -2.14
N TRP A 123 7.33 -1.09 -2.78
CA TRP A 123 8.69 -1.34 -2.32
C TRP A 123 9.67 -1.34 -3.49
N ARG A 124 10.83 -0.73 -3.25
CA ARG A 124 11.98 -0.72 -4.15
C ARG A 124 13.23 -1.23 -3.44
N GLY A 125 13.92 -2.13 -4.13
CA GLY A 125 15.18 -2.68 -3.66
C GLY A 125 15.61 -3.90 -4.45
N LEU A 126 16.52 -4.67 -3.87
CA LEU A 126 16.95 -5.97 -4.39
C LEU A 126 17.25 -6.95 -3.26
N GLY A 127 17.21 -8.23 -3.61
CA GLY A 127 17.74 -9.32 -2.79
C GLY A 127 18.74 -10.10 -3.61
N VAL A 128 19.97 -10.20 -3.13
CA VAL A 128 21.06 -10.85 -3.86
C VAL A 128 21.64 -11.96 -3.01
N TYR A 129 21.90 -13.08 -3.67
CA TYR A 129 22.61 -14.20 -3.08
C TYR A 129 24.04 -14.21 -3.60
N LEU A 130 25.01 -14.02 -2.71
CA LEU A 130 26.41 -13.86 -3.08
C LEU A 130 27.22 -15.09 -2.67
N LEU A 131 28.04 -15.63 -3.55
CA LEU A 131 29.13 -16.54 -3.19
C LEU A 131 30.40 -15.74 -2.96
N TRP A 132 31.05 -15.92 -1.82
CA TRP A 132 32.43 -15.46 -1.62
C TRP A 132 33.42 -16.57 -1.98
N TRP A 133 34.29 -16.28 -2.93
CA TRP A 133 35.33 -17.22 -3.39
C TRP A 133 36.55 -16.44 -3.88
N ASN A 134 37.74 -16.88 -3.47
CA ASN A 134 39.02 -16.27 -3.86
C ASN A 134 39.09 -14.74 -3.68
N GLY A 135 38.51 -14.23 -2.58
CA GLY A 135 38.52 -12.79 -2.27
C GLY A 135 37.53 -11.95 -3.08
N GLN A 136 36.63 -12.57 -3.86
CA GLN A 136 35.63 -11.89 -4.66
C GLN A 136 34.22 -12.38 -4.33
N TYR A 137 33.23 -11.52 -4.58
CA TYR A 137 31.81 -11.86 -4.49
C TYR A 137 31.24 -12.11 -5.89
N TYR A 138 30.50 -13.21 -6.03
CA TYR A 138 29.81 -13.58 -7.26
C TYR A 138 28.31 -13.67 -6.99
N VAL A 139 27.50 -13.01 -7.82
CA VAL A 139 26.05 -13.16 -7.77
C VAL A 139 25.67 -14.58 -8.18
N ILE A 140 24.78 -15.18 -7.40
CA ILE A 140 24.14 -16.47 -7.68
C ILE A 140 22.67 -16.18 -8.02
N PRO A 141 22.32 -16.04 -9.32
CA PRO A 141 20.98 -15.64 -9.71
C PRO A 141 19.87 -16.56 -9.20
N SER A 142 20.12 -17.87 -9.14
CA SER A 142 19.14 -18.88 -8.73
C SER A 142 18.72 -18.78 -7.26
N GLY A 143 19.55 -18.19 -6.40
CA GLY A 143 19.23 -17.96 -4.99
C GLY A 143 18.81 -16.52 -4.69
N SER A 144 18.80 -15.64 -5.69
CA SER A 144 18.49 -14.23 -5.54
C SER A 144 16.99 -13.95 -5.59
N GLY A 145 16.62 -12.73 -5.23
CA GLY A 145 15.24 -12.27 -5.16
C GLY A 145 14.77 -11.95 -3.75
N ILE A 146 13.53 -11.47 -3.69
CA ILE A 146 12.86 -10.98 -2.49
C ILE A 146 11.45 -11.55 -2.44
N VAL A 147 10.96 -11.76 -1.22
CA VAL A 147 9.53 -11.91 -0.94
C VAL A 147 9.12 -10.81 0.01
N ILE A 148 7.97 -10.20 -0.25
CA ILE A 148 7.36 -9.21 0.63
C ILE A 148 6.10 -9.83 1.22
N TYR A 149 6.01 -9.77 2.54
CA TYR A 149 4.88 -10.23 3.31
C TYR A 149 4.14 -9.05 3.96
N ALA A 150 2.85 -9.24 4.22
CA ALA A 150 2.06 -8.39 5.10
C ALA A 150 1.55 -9.21 6.29
N TRP A 151 1.60 -8.65 7.49
CA TRP A 151 1.06 -9.31 8.68
C TRP A 151 -0.46 -9.26 8.67
N ASN A 152 -1.10 -10.43 8.64
CA ASN A 152 -2.55 -10.56 8.69
C ASN A 152 -3.02 -10.59 10.15
N TYR A 153 -3.72 -9.54 10.58
CA TYR A 153 -4.18 -9.44 11.96
C TYR A 153 -5.37 -10.35 12.27
N THR A 154 -6.05 -10.89 11.23
CA THR A 154 -7.15 -11.84 11.40
C THR A 154 -6.61 -13.26 11.62
N SER A 155 -5.65 -13.70 10.82
CA SER A 155 -5.07 -15.06 10.90
C SER A 155 -3.82 -15.15 11.77
N SER A 156 -3.24 -14.01 12.19
CA SER A 156 -2.00 -13.94 12.97
C SER A 156 -0.82 -14.66 12.30
N ILE A 157 -0.71 -14.52 10.97
CA ILE A 157 0.41 -15.01 10.16
C ILE A 157 0.83 -13.95 9.13
N TYR A 158 2.03 -14.09 8.59
CA TYR A 158 2.46 -13.33 7.42
C TYR A 158 1.92 -13.98 6.14
N ASP A 159 1.25 -13.18 5.30
CA ASP A 159 0.84 -13.58 3.96
C ASP A 159 1.81 -12.98 2.93
N GLU A 160 2.23 -13.78 1.95
CA GLU A 160 3.03 -13.31 0.82
C GLU A 160 2.17 -12.42 -0.09
N ILE A 161 2.59 -11.17 -0.30
CA ILE A 161 1.86 -10.20 -1.14
C ILE A 161 2.59 -9.89 -2.45
N LEU A 162 3.92 -9.99 -2.48
CA LEU A 162 4.76 -9.73 -3.65
C LEU A 162 5.99 -10.64 -3.61
N ASN A 163 6.51 -11.04 -4.78
CA ASN A 163 7.80 -11.72 -4.87
C ASN A 163 8.52 -11.39 -6.18
N THR A 164 9.84 -11.64 -6.19
CA THR A 164 10.66 -11.65 -7.40
C THR A 164 11.82 -12.62 -7.23
N THR A 165 12.34 -13.13 -8.35
CA THR A 165 13.62 -13.85 -8.43
C THR A 165 14.74 -12.99 -9.04
N SER A 166 14.45 -11.73 -9.36
CA SER A 166 15.44 -10.80 -9.88
C SER A 166 16.52 -10.49 -8.85
N TYR A 167 17.79 -10.52 -9.29
CA TYR A 167 18.92 -10.02 -8.52
C TYR A 167 19.23 -8.53 -8.81
N ASN A 168 18.54 -7.92 -9.76
CA ASN A 168 18.59 -6.48 -10.02
C ASN A 168 17.58 -5.73 -9.14
N THR A 169 17.75 -4.41 -9.02
CA THR A 169 16.73 -3.57 -8.38
C THR A 169 15.40 -3.70 -9.09
N VAL A 170 14.33 -3.87 -8.32
CA VAL A 170 12.95 -3.95 -8.79
C VAL A 170 12.07 -2.94 -8.07
N ASN A 171 10.96 -2.59 -8.72
CA ASN A 171 9.84 -1.89 -8.12
C ASN A 171 8.68 -2.89 -8.04
N LEU A 172 8.20 -3.16 -6.82
CA LEU A 172 7.08 -4.05 -6.57
C LEU A 172 5.93 -3.24 -5.96
N SER A 173 4.72 -3.41 -6.47
CA SER A 173 3.54 -2.71 -5.98
C SER A 173 2.32 -3.60 -6.04
N THR A 174 1.45 -3.52 -5.03
CA THR A 174 0.16 -4.23 -5.03
C THR A 174 -0.84 -3.56 -4.10
N ASN A 175 -2.12 -3.68 -4.43
CA ASN A 175 -3.21 -3.34 -3.50
C ASN A 175 -3.44 -4.52 -2.55
N ILE A 176 -3.66 -4.23 -1.27
CA ILE A 176 -3.87 -5.26 -0.25
C ILE A 176 -5.20 -5.07 0.49
N SER A 177 -5.69 -6.14 1.12
CA SER A 177 -6.90 -6.12 1.95
C SER A 177 -6.70 -5.24 3.19
N LEU A 178 -7.80 -4.72 3.73
CA LEU A 178 -7.77 -4.03 5.02
C LEU A 178 -7.53 -5.00 6.20
N ASP A 179 -7.60 -6.31 6.01
CA ASP A 179 -7.26 -7.33 7.03
C ASP A 179 -5.81 -7.22 7.55
N TYR A 180 -4.94 -6.55 6.78
CA TYR A 180 -3.56 -6.28 7.15
C TYR A 180 -3.37 -5.01 8.01
N ILE A 181 -4.45 -4.27 8.28
CA ILE A 181 -4.45 -3.15 9.23
C ILE A 181 -5.09 -3.59 10.56
N SER A 182 -4.36 -3.42 11.65
CA SER A 182 -4.82 -3.66 13.00
C SER A 182 -5.96 -2.72 13.41
N SER A 183 -6.62 -2.99 14.54
CA SER A 183 -7.63 -2.09 15.10
C SER A 183 -7.07 -0.72 15.52
N SER A 184 -5.75 -0.61 15.75
CA SER A 184 -5.05 0.64 16.06
C SER A 184 -4.44 1.32 14.83
N GLY A 185 -4.68 0.81 13.63
CA GLY A 185 -4.12 1.34 12.39
C GLY A 185 -2.74 0.79 12.03
N GLU A 186 -2.19 -0.16 12.78
CA GLU A 186 -0.85 -0.71 12.50
C GLU A 186 -0.87 -1.60 11.26
N LEU A 187 0.05 -1.35 10.34
CA LEU A 187 0.35 -2.18 9.18
C LEU A 187 1.81 -2.61 9.25
N THR A 188 2.05 -3.93 9.28
CA THR A 188 3.41 -4.49 9.28
C THR A 188 3.71 -5.18 7.96
N LEU A 189 4.80 -4.76 7.32
CA LEU A 189 5.37 -5.35 6.11
C LEU A 189 6.73 -5.97 6.43
N LEU A 190 7.08 -7.03 5.72
CA LEU A 190 8.39 -7.68 5.84
C LEU A 190 8.94 -7.94 4.44
N ALA A 191 10.12 -7.41 4.14
CA ALA A 191 10.88 -7.78 2.95
C ALA A 191 12.01 -8.73 3.35
N GLU A 192 12.08 -9.89 2.71
CA GLU A 192 13.02 -10.96 3.07
C GLU A 192 13.66 -11.56 1.82
N GLN A 193 14.98 -11.81 1.91
CA GLN A 193 15.76 -12.42 0.84
C GLN A 193 15.48 -13.93 0.78
N ARG A 194 15.27 -14.46 -0.43
CA ARG A 194 14.76 -15.83 -0.66
C ARG A 194 15.63 -16.98 -0.13
N SER A 195 16.94 -16.79 -0.07
CA SER A 195 17.92 -17.81 0.32
C SER A 195 18.66 -17.42 1.59
N ALA A 196 18.65 -18.29 2.59
CA ALA A 196 19.47 -18.09 3.77
C ALA A 196 20.97 -18.08 3.40
N THR A 197 21.76 -17.29 4.15
CA THR A 197 23.22 -17.43 4.19
C THR A 197 23.56 -18.88 4.51
N PHE A 198 24.44 -19.49 3.74
CA PHE A 198 24.72 -20.92 3.82
C PHE A 198 26.21 -21.22 3.65
N LEU A 199 26.66 -22.31 4.26
CA LEU A 199 28.02 -22.83 4.10
C LEU A 199 27.97 -24.19 3.40
N PHE A 200 28.64 -24.30 2.25
CA PHE A 200 28.82 -25.56 1.54
C PHE A 200 30.31 -25.93 1.49
N GLY A 201 30.75 -26.82 2.37
CA GLY A 201 32.18 -27.09 2.54
C GLY A 201 32.92 -25.82 2.97
N TRP A 202 33.87 -25.35 2.16
CA TRP A 202 34.59 -24.08 2.40
C TRP A 202 33.96 -22.88 1.69
N LEU A 203 32.93 -23.09 0.85
CA LEU A 203 32.26 -22.02 0.11
C LEU A 203 31.21 -21.38 1.00
N ARG A 204 31.23 -20.05 1.10
CA ARG A 204 30.29 -19.29 1.91
C ARG A 204 29.39 -18.45 1.00
N PHE A 205 28.09 -18.67 1.16
CA PHE A 205 27.03 -17.94 0.49
C PHE A 205 26.36 -16.98 1.46
N TYR A 206 26.01 -15.79 0.98
CA TYR A 206 25.45 -14.71 1.78
C TYR A 206 24.09 -14.30 1.23
N SER A 207 23.11 -14.28 2.13
CA SER A 207 21.83 -13.61 1.93
C SER A 207 22.05 -12.11 2.10
N VAL A 208 21.71 -11.29 1.10
CA VAL A 208 21.84 -9.84 1.15
C VAL A 208 20.55 -9.18 0.70
N ILE A 209 20.03 -8.26 1.51
CA ILE A 209 18.90 -7.40 1.16
C ILE A 209 19.38 -5.96 1.05
N ALA A 210 18.87 -5.24 0.05
CA ALA A 210 19.04 -3.80 -0.08
C ALA A 210 17.68 -3.16 -0.31
N THR A 211 17.25 -2.26 0.56
CA THR A 211 16.03 -1.47 0.39
C THR A 211 16.39 -0.02 0.14
N ASP A 212 15.81 0.56 -0.91
CA ASP A 212 15.96 1.98 -1.23
C ASP A 212 14.72 2.77 -0.85
N TYR A 213 13.53 2.23 -1.05
CA TYR A 213 12.31 2.95 -0.72
C TYR A 213 11.15 2.01 -0.43
N VAL A 214 10.30 2.41 0.51
CA VAL A 214 9.05 1.70 0.84
C VAL A 214 7.98 2.72 1.20
N SER A 215 6.78 2.51 0.70
CA SER A 215 5.65 3.37 1.01
C SER A 215 4.31 2.66 0.97
N VAL A 216 3.33 3.28 1.61
CA VAL A 216 1.94 2.85 1.66
C VAL A 216 1.09 4.04 1.25
N GLU A 217 0.36 3.90 0.15
CA GLU A 217 -0.60 4.89 -0.32
C GLU A 217 -2.01 4.48 0.10
N VAL A 218 -2.70 5.37 0.81
CA VAL A 218 -4.05 5.17 1.34
C VAL A 218 -5.01 6.10 0.62
N GLU A 219 -6.02 5.54 -0.02
CA GLU A 219 -7.16 6.29 -0.53
C GLU A 219 -8.33 6.20 0.44
N TYR A 220 -9.00 7.31 0.71
CA TYR A 220 -10.07 7.38 1.70
C TYR A 220 -11.07 8.50 1.41
N VAL A 221 -12.26 8.41 2.02
CA VAL A 221 -13.33 9.42 1.98
C VAL A 221 -13.42 10.23 3.28
#